data_AF-A0A2T7PNI9-F1
#
_entry.id   AF-A0A2T7PNI9-F1
#
_cell.length_a   1.000
_cell.length_b   1.000
_cell.length_c   1.000
_cell.angle_alpha   90.00
_cell.angle_beta   90.00
_cell.angle_gamma   90.00
#
_symmetry.space_group_name_H-M   'P 1'
#
loop_
_entity.id
_entity.type
_entity.pdbx_description
1 polymer ?
#
loop_
_entity_poly.entity_id
_entity_poly.type
_entity_poly.pdbx_seq_one_letter_code
_entity_poly.pdbx_strand_id
1 'polypeptide(L)'
;MRNVIQSIIPILLLTCPSPADSTATFRLEAESLLSTHATRFRTSASGGRTVYSITPGEELIFPVCLYQPVLADVTVRYSNDGGSDVVKVKVDNVVAGSILTFAESKGGYNWEVMREETVYNVSLGQGLRRLAVEFSQVDAYGVEVDCLDVTVYDDFLNQKTFDCSLALAGEPQIGKSDTNERVKSGYVEQHSYVTTCPEEDNVHLAAYHDSVVNYTITATNPLYRSYKDYKEPDFSTCPRLQSNYWHLEDVRANDNGSIAQGNETNTVTVSTTSYDDIIYSDKIAITFTLKASHMTSHSFIHSFIHSFIVLATFVPVAGSTARIRVAFVRKNGKEEVLDEFSSDYSVSRKWTFPEMTWSGNQPNVIYVYVSQNVIIQRMELRRDSMRPDTATVMYSNDAIILQGFDVDFWWRKPAGESLTIQVGNKYFTDFSYFALYVATPWNSKGGFQQLLVIYQDGNVRLLPPPPSSPVQGQWVPFGTSILLGKSKVSDPRPSAPIRTIQVDPATLSMALTYYDGSSCSITLTYSPVETVLHVNNVQFGPSTSGPFATFRSMFVEFGKADADSLQSDLQGPVHAMGRWTAVNGSDFLLYRRVESYHNTQSPDIRLTIRA
;
A
#
# COMPACT_ATOMS: atom_id res chain seq x y z
N MET A 1 40.18 42.20 -42.65
CA MET A 1 38.92 41.52 -42.99
C MET A 1 38.98 40.13 -42.36
N ARG A 2 38.24 39.91 -41.27
CA ARG A 2 38.29 38.70 -40.45
C ARG A 2 37.18 37.75 -40.89
N ASN A 3 37.56 36.50 -41.16
CA ASN A 3 36.66 35.38 -41.44
C ASN A 3 35.93 34.95 -40.16
N VAL A 4 34.61 34.80 -40.24
CA VAL A 4 33.77 34.17 -39.22
C VAL A 4 33.31 32.83 -39.78
N ILE A 5 33.76 31.73 -39.16
CA ILE A 5 33.27 30.37 -39.40
C ILE A 5 32.14 30.15 -38.39
N GLN A 6 30.91 30.00 -38.87
CA GLN A 6 29.78 29.54 -38.06
C GLN A 6 29.79 28.01 -37.99
N SER A 7 30.08 27.47 -36.81
CA SER A 7 29.90 26.05 -36.50
C SER A 7 28.43 25.78 -36.22
N ILE A 8 27.81 24.93 -37.02
CA ILE A 8 26.48 24.35 -36.78
C ILE A 8 26.69 23.17 -35.82
N ILE A 9 26.20 23.30 -34.58
CA ILE A 9 26.13 22.19 -33.62
C ILE A 9 24.82 21.44 -33.90
N PRO A 10 24.86 20.14 -34.25
CA PRO A 10 23.65 19.34 -34.32
C PRO A 10 23.14 19.10 -32.91
N ILE A 11 21.93 19.57 -32.61
CA ILE A 11 21.17 19.18 -31.43
C ILE A 11 20.78 17.72 -31.61
N LEU A 12 21.55 16.82 -31.00
CA LEU A 12 21.20 15.42 -30.88
C LEU A 12 20.05 15.32 -29.86
N LEU A 13 18.81 15.31 -30.36
CA LEU A 13 17.64 14.93 -29.57
C LEU A 13 17.79 13.45 -29.20
N LEU A 14 18.32 13.20 -27.99
CA LEU A 14 18.24 11.91 -27.33
C LEU A 14 16.76 11.62 -27.05
N THR A 15 16.07 10.97 -27.98
CA THR A 15 14.80 10.31 -27.70
C THR A 15 15.11 9.14 -26.77
N CYS A 16 14.85 9.34 -25.48
CA CYS A 16 14.78 8.23 -24.54
C CYS A 16 13.72 7.26 -25.07
N PRO A 17 14.01 5.95 -25.20
CA PRO A 17 12.99 5.00 -25.62
C PRO A 17 11.85 5.05 -24.59
N SER A 18 10.62 5.33 -25.04
CA SER A 18 9.46 5.21 -24.17
C SER A 18 9.39 3.74 -23.71
N PRO A 19 9.40 3.48 -22.40
CA PRO A 19 9.19 2.14 -21.90
C PRO A 19 7.79 1.71 -22.36
N ALA A 20 7.59 0.43 -22.69
CA ALA A 20 6.28 -0.11 -23.09
C ALA A 20 5.16 0.49 -22.21
N ASP A 21 4.40 1.43 -22.77
CA ASP A 21 3.38 2.18 -22.06
C ASP A 21 2.27 1.20 -21.76
N SER A 22 2.12 0.86 -20.48
CA SER A 22 1.03 0.01 -20.02
C SER A 22 -0.28 0.76 -20.25
N THR A 23 -1.17 0.17 -21.05
CA THR A 23 -2.44 0.77 -21.47
C THR A 23 -3.61 0.16 -20.71
N ALA A 24 -4.64 0.96 -20.43
CA ALA A 24 -5.94 0.51 -19.94
C ALA A 24 -7.04 0.86 -20.96
N THR A 25 -7.93 -0.08 -21.26
CA THR A 25 -9.06 0.13 -22.19
C THR A 25 -10.38 0.19 -21.42
N PHE A 26 -11.14 1.25 -21.63
CA PHE A 26 -12.45 1.49 -21.03
C PHE A 26 -13.53 1.49 -22.08
N ARG A 27 -14.59 0.73 -21.86
CA ARG A 27 -15.75 0.68 -22.74
C ARG A 27 -16.84 1.63 -22.25
N LEU A 28 -17.30 2.50 -23.13
CA LEU A 28 -18.41 3.42 -22.94
C LEU A 28 -19.56 2.98 -23.85
N GLU A 29 -20.49 2.21 -23.30
CA GLU A 29 -21.66 1.71 -24.04
C GLU A 29 -22.58 2.88 -24.45
N ALA A 30 -22.90 3.01 -25.73
CA ALA A 30 -23.71 4.13 -26.24
C ALA A 30 -25.12 4.08 -25.67
N GLU A 31 -25.67 2.89 -25.47
CA GLU A 31 -26.99 2.71 -24.87
C GLU A 31 -27.03 3.10 -23.39
N SER A 32 -25.92 3.41 -22.72
CA SER A 32 -25.99 4.05 -21.38
C SER A 32 -26.69 5.43 -21.42
N LEU A 33 -26.84 6.02 -22.61
CA LEU A 33 -27.47 7.32 -22.86
C LEU A 33 -29.00 7.27 -23.11
N LEU A 34 -29.69 6.19 -22.72
CA LEU A 34 -31.12 5.92 -23.02
C LEU A 34 -32.10 7.09 -22.77
N SER A 35 -31.78 7.99 -21.84
CA SER A 35 -32.66 9.12 -21.50
C SER A 35 -32.72 10.20 -22.59
N THR A 36 -31.81 10.18 -23.57
CA THR A 36 -31.64 11.27 -24.54
C THR A 36 -31.68 10.83 -26.01
N HIS A 37 -31.52 9.53 -26.30
CA HIS A 37 -31.38 9.04 -27.67
C HIS A 37 -32.21 7.77 -27.94
N ALA A 38 -32.59 7.57 -29.21
CA ALA A 38 -33.31 6.37 -29.64
C ALA A 38 -32.36 5.19 -29.78
N THR A 39 -32.77 4.02 -29.29
CA THR A 39 -31.98 2.78 -29.41
C THR A 39 -32.62 1.75 -30.34
N ARG A 40 -31.79 0.85 -30.86
CA ARG A 40 -32.17 -0.30 -31.69
C ARG A 40 -31.58 -1.57 -31.09
N PHE A 41 -32.32 -2.68 -31.19
CA PHE A 41 -31.80 -3.98 -30.79
C PHE A 41 -30.94 -4.53 -31.92
N ARG A 42 -29.73 -4.98 -31.57
CA ARG A 42 -28.78 -5.62 -32.49
C ARG A 42 -28.16 -6.81 -31.77
N THR A 43 -28.18 -7.96 -32.42
CA THR A 43 -27.64 -9.20 -31.81
C THR A 43 -26.13 -9.20 -31.66
N SER A 44 -25.44 -8.39 -32.46
CA SER A 44 -23.97 -8.28 -32.48
C SER A 44 -23.40 -7.11 -31.65
N ALA A 45 -24.26 -6.27 -31.08
CA ALA A 45 -23.89 -5.16 -30.18
C ALA A 45 -23.42 -5.67 -28.80
N SER A 46 -22.48 -4.97 -28.15
CA SER A 46 -21.90 -5.41 -26.86
C SER A 46 -22.93 -5.53 -25.73
N GLY A 47 -23.91 -4.62 -25.66
CA GLY A 47 -25.07 -4.73 -24.75
C GLY A 47 -26.37 -5.14 -25.44
N GLY A 48 -26.29 -5.67 -26.66
CA GLY A 48 -27.46 -6.07 -27.47
C GLY A 48 -28.27 -4.89 -28.01
N ARG A 49 -27.77 -3.66 -27.90
CA ARG A 49 -28.42 -2.45 -28.39
C ARG A 49 -27.40 -1.46 -28.95
N THR A 50 -27.83 -0.63 -29.88
CA THR A 50 -27.08 0.50 -30.42
C THR A 50 -27.90 1.79 -30.27
N VAL A 51 -27.23 2.93 -30.33
CA VAL A 51 -27.86 4.25 -30.48
C VAL A 51 -27.88 4.63 -31.96
N TYR A 52 -29.06 4.96 -32.47
CA TYR A 52 -29.28 5.32 -33.87
C TYR A 52 -29.30 6.84 -34.03
N SER A 53 -28.45 7.36 -34.92
CA SER A 53 -28.37 8.78 -35.24
C SER A 53 -28.55 9.01 -36.75
N ILE A 54 -29.42 9.96 -37.09
CA ILE A 54 -29.73 10.37 -38.49
C ILE A 54 -29.66 11.87 -38.68
N THR A 55 -29.32 12.63 -37.64
CA THR A 55 -29.37 14.09 -37.69
C THR A 55 -27.94 14.64 -37.74
N PRO A 56 -27.56 15.38 -38.80
CA PRO A 56 -26.29 16.10 -38.80
C PRO A 56 -26.18 17.02 -37.58
N GLY A 57 -25.07 16.93 -36.85
CA GLY A 57 -24.79 17.70 -35.63
C GLY A 57 -25.30 17.07 -34.32
N GLU A 58 -25.96 15.90 -34.38
CA GLU A 58 -26.28 15.11 -33.19
C GLU A 58 -25.00 14.62 -32.50
N GLU A 59 -24.97 14.62 -31.16
CA GLU A 59 -23.79 14.25 -30.38
C GLU A 59 -24.13 13.19 -29.32
N LEU A 60 -23.39 12.09 -29.33
CA LEU A 60 -23.34 11.15 -28.20
C LEU A 60 -22.26 11.62 -27.23
N ILE A 61 -22.63 11.86 -25.97
CA ILE A 61 -21.77 12.54 -25.00
C ILE A 61 -21.49 11.60 -23.83
N PHE A 62 -20.20 11.32 -23.63
CA PHE A 62 -19.70 10.47 -22.58
C PHE A 62 -18.86 11.31 -21.61
N PRO A 63 -19.32 11.54 -20.37
CA PRO A 63 -18.50 12.16 -19.36
C PRO A 63 -17.40 11.18 -18.93
N VAL A 64 -16.14 11.62 -18.97
CA VAL A 64 -15.00 10.82 -18.51
C VAL A 64 -14.17 11.64 -17.52
N CYS A 65 -13.55 10.97 -16.55
CA CYS A 65 -12.72 11.61 -15.53
C CYS A 65 -11.29 11.10 -15.57
N LEU A 66 -10.34 12.02 -15.56
CA LEU A 66 -8.92 11.72 -15.69
C LEU A 66 -8.13 12.36 -14.54
N TYR A 67 -7.18 11.61 -13.99
CA TYR A 67 -6.34 12.10 -12.89
C TYR A 67 -5.25 13.07 -13.38
N GLN A 68 -4.72 12.84 -14.57
CA GLN A 68 -3.70 13.64 -15.23
C GLN A 68 -4.02 13.74 -16.72
N PRO A 69 -3.42 14.68 -17.47
CA PRO A 69 -3.52 14.67 -18.91
C PRO A 69 -2.94 13.38 -19.49
N VAL A 70 -3.69 12.71 -20.35
CA VAL A 70 -3.27 11.46 -21.01
C VAL A 70 -3.48 11.56 -22.52
N LEU A 71 -2.71 10.79 -23.27
CA LEU A 71 -3.08 10.43 -24.62
C LEU A 71 -4.01 9.22 -24.57
N ALA A 72 -4.91 9.11 -25.55
CA ALA A 72 -5.81 7.98 -25.68
C ALA A 72 -6.07 7.66 -27.15
N ASP A 73 -6.34 6.39 -27.42
CA ASP A 73 -6.90 5.94 -28.69
C ASP A 73 -8.40 5.70 -28.48
N VAL A 74 -9.22 6.33 -29.33
CA VAL A 74 -10.68 6.24 -29.24
C VAL A 74 -11.19 5.42 -30.43
N THR A 75 -11.59 4.19 -30.16
CA THR A 75 -12.21 3.29 -31.13
C THR A 75 -13.71 3.43 -31.06
N VAL A 76 -14.33 3.83 -32.17
CA VAL A 76 -15.78 3.89 -32.29
C VAL A 76 -16.25 2.58 -32.91
N ARG A 77 -17.09 1.84 -32.19
CA ARG A 77 -17.77 0.65 -32.70
C ARG A 77 -19.14 1.03 -33.24
N TYR A 78 -19.38 0.78 -34.52
CA TYR A 78 -20.57 1.25 -35.23
C TYR A 78 -21.08 0.24 -36.27
N SER A 79 -22.31 0.43 -36.75
CA SER A 79 -22.83 -0.22 -37.94
C SER A 79 -23.47 0.81 -38.89
N ASN A 80 -23.45 0.50 -40.18
CA ASN A 80 -23.96 1.35 -41.26
C ASN A 80 -24.45 0.48 -42.43
N ASP A 81 -25.62 0.77 -42.99
CA ASP A 81 -26.21 0.12 -44.18
C ASP A 81 -26.62 1.17 -45.23
N GLY A 82 -25.68 2.04 -45.58
CA GLY A 82 -25.89 3.16 -46.48
C GLY A 82 -24.61 3.61 -47.19
N GLY A 83 -24.61 4.88 -47.58
CA GLY A 83 -23.43 5.62 -48.00
C GLY A 83 -22.47 5.88 -46.84
N SER A 84 -21.33 6.48 -47.15
CA SER A 84 -20.32 6.82 -46.13
C SER A 84 -20.73 8.05 -45.34
N ASP A 85 -20.55 8.02 -44.03
CA ASP A 85 -20.85 9.10 -43.10
C ASP A 85 -19.58 9.54 -42.37
N VAL A 86 -19.52 10.82 -42.01
CA VAL A 86 -18.37 11.40 -41.30
C VAL A 86 -18.70 11.56 -39.83
N VAL A 87 -18.02 10.77 -39.01
CA VAL A 87 -18.16 10.75 -37.56
C VAL A 87 -16.93 11.41 -36.93
N LYS A 88 -17.14 12.48 -36.16
CA LYS A 88 -16.08 13.24 -35.50
C LYS A 88 -15.99 12.87 -34.04
N VAL A 89 -14.79 12.58 -33.56
CA VAL A 89 -14.50 12.46 -32.12
C VAL A 89 -14.14 13.85 -31.60
N LYS A 90 -14.84 14.29 -30.56
CA LYS A 90 -14.63 15.59 -29.90
C LYS A 90 -14.23 15.41 -28.45
N VAL A 91 -13.34 16.29 -27.98
CA VAL A 91 -12.98 16.45 -26.56
C VAL A 91 -13.28 17.90 -26.19
N ASP A 92 -14.13 18.11 -25.20
CA ASP A 92 -14.53 19.44 -24.72
C ASP A 92 -14.98 20.38 -25.87
N ASN A 93 -15.74 19.83 -26.81
CA ASN A 93 -16.25 20.45 -28.04
C ASN A 93 -15.20 20.76 -29.13
N VAL A 94 -13.94 20.36 -28.95
CA VAL A 94 -12.88 20.46 -29.96
C VAL A 94 -12.76 19.14 -30.71
N VAL A 95 -12.75 19.18 -32.04
CA VAL A 95 -12.58 17.97 -32.87
C VAL A 95 -11.15 17.45 -32.70
N ALA A 96 -11.03 16.24 -32.13
CA ALA A 96 -9.77 15.53 -31.95
C ALA A 96 -9.41 14.70 -33.20
N GLY A 97 -10.42 14.22 -33.92
CA GLY A 97 -10.24 13.51 -35.18
C GLY A 97 -11.58 13.10 -35.79
N SER A 98 -11.52 12.38 -36.90
CA SER A 98 -12.70 11.90 -37.60
C SER A 98 -12.45 10.54 -38.22
N ILE A 99 -13.49 9.71 -38.21
CA ILE A 99 -13.55 8.46 -38.94
C ILE A 99 -14.55 8.60 -40.09
N LEU A 100 -14.38 7.75 -41.09
CA LEU A 100 -15.29 7.64 -42.22
C LEU A 100 -15.97 6.28 -42.14
N THR A 101 -17.30 6.24 -42.03
CA THR A 101 -18.01 4.97 -41.91
C THR A 101 -17.97 4.19 -43.22
N PHE A 102 -17.95 2.87 -43.12
CA PHE A 102 -18.00 1.99 -44.28
C PHE A 102 -19.24 2.27 -45.15
N ALA A 103 -19.05 2.29 -46.47
CA ALA A 103 -20.09 2.62 -47.46
C ALA A 103 -20.54 1.39 -48.25
N GLU A 104 -21.59 0.72 -47.79
CA GLU A 104 -22.25 -0.38 -48.52
C GLU A 104 -23.66 -0.55 -47.99
N SER A 105 -24.64 -0.67 -48.90
CA SER A 105 -26.00 -1.07 -48.54
C SER A 105 -26.29 -2.51 -48.93
N LYS A 106 -26.86 -3.27 -48.00
CA LYS A 106 -27.29 -4.67 -48.14
C LYS A 106 -28.71 -4.89 -47.61
N GLY A 107 -29.59 -3.92 -47.78
CA GLY A 107 -31.02 -4.07 -47.48
C GLY A 107 -31.33 -4.29 -45.99
N GLY A 108 -30.49 -3.75 -45.12
CA GLY A 108 -30.61 -3.83 -43.66
C GLY A 108 -29.70 -4.88 -43.00
N TYR A 109 -29.03 -5.74 -43.76
CA TYR A 109 -28.12 -6.75 -43.23
C TYR A 109 -26.89 -6.14 -42.54
N ASN A 110 -26.36 -5.02 -43.05
CA ASN A 110 -25.14 -4.43 -42.52
C ASN A 110 -25.36 -3.77 -41.15
N TRP A 111 -26.60 -3.52 -40.73
CA TRP A 111 -26.88 -3.05 -39.37
C TRP A 111 -26.50 -4.06 -38.27
N GLU A 112 -26.49 -5.36 -38.58
CA GLU A 112 -26.03 -6.41 -37.67
C GLU A 112 -24.51 -6.67 -37.78
N VAL A 113 -23.79 -5.91 -38.61
CA VAL A 113 -22.33 -6.05 -38.79
C VAL A 113 -21.63 -4.88 -38.10
N MET A 114 -21.08 -5.14 -36.92
CA MET A 114 -20.30 -4.14 -36.18
C MET A 114 -18.91 -3.98 -36.77
N ARG A 115 -18.48 -2.74 -36.93
CA ARG A 115 -17.16 -2.31 -37.40
C ARG A 115 -16.53 -1.38 -36.39
N GLU A 116 -15.21 -1.27 -36.44
CA GLU A 116 -14.42 -0.47 -35.51
C GLU A 116 -13.46 0.40 -36.31
N GLU A 117 -13.41 1.68 -35.97
CA GLU A 117 -12.44 2.64 -36.52
C GLU A 117 -11.88 3.48 -35.37
N THR A 118 -10.58 3.74 -35.39
CA THR A 118 -9.85 4.36 -34.28
C THR A 118 -9.33 5.75 -34.65
N VAL A 119 -9.58 6.72 -33.76
CA VAL A 119 -8.86 7.99 -33.73
C VAL A 119 -7.69 7.86 -32.75
N TYR A 120 -6.47 7.89 -33.26
CA TYR A 120 -5.25 7.72 -32.46
C TYR A 120 -4.78 9.03 -31.83
N ASN A 121 -4.10 8.93 -30.68
CA ASN A 121 -3.44 10.04 -29.99
C ASN A 121 -4.37 11.22 -29.65
N VAL A 122 -5.61 10.92 -29.26
CA VAL A 122 -6.56 11.90 -28.71
C VAL A 122 -6.03 12.42 -27.39
N SER A 123 -5.80 13.73 -27.29
CA SER A 123 -5.37 14.36 -26.04
C SER A 123 -6.58 14.58 -25.13
N LEU A 124 -6.56 13.95 -23.96
CA LEU A 124 -7.56 14.14 -22.92
C LEU A 124 -6.92 14.86 -21.72
N GLY A 125 -7.45 16.03 -21.37
CA GLY A 125 -6.96 16.79 -20.22
C GLY A 125 -7.40 16.20 -18.87
N GLN A 126 -6.78 16.63 -17.78
CA GLN A 126 -7.14 16.24 -16.41
C GLN A 126 -8.55 16.68 -15.97
N GLY A 127 -9.23 15.92 -15.12
CA GLY A 127 -10.53 16.25 -14.54
C GLY A 127 -11.70 15.68 -15.34
N LEU A 128 -12.90 16.22 -15.11
CA LEU A 128 -14.09 15.89 -15.88
C LEU A 128 -13.95 16.42 -17.31
N ARG A 129 -14.09 15.53 -18.28
CA ARG A 129 -14.02 15.81 -19.72
C ARG A 129 -15.27 15.33 -20.43
N ARG A 130 -15.60 16.06 -21.50
CA ARG A 130 -16.68 15.71 -22.42
C ARG A 130 -16.06 15.00 -23.62
N LEU A 131 -16.08 13.68 -23.64
CA LEU A 131 -15.78 12.90 -24.83
C LEU A 131 -17.08 12.76 -25.63
N ALA A 132 -17.07 13.13 -26.91
CA ALA A 132 -18.28 13.08 -27.72
C ALA A 132 -18.03 12.55 -29.12
N VAL A 133 -19.07 11.96 -29.71
CA VAL A 133 -19.10 11.54 -31.10
C VAL A 133 -20.17 12.37 -31.81
N GLU A 134 -19.76 13.19 -32.77
CA GLU A 134 -20.64 14.04 -33.58
C GLU A 134 -20.80 13.44 -35.00
N PHE A 135 -22.05 13.35 -35.45
CA PHE A 135 -22.36 12.93 -36.82
C PHE A 135 -22.41 14.15 -37.73
N SER A 136 -21.32 14.45 -38.44
CA SER A 136 -21.19 15.72 -39.18
C SER A 136 -21.70 15.68 -40.61
N GLN A 137 -21.67 14.50 -41.23
CA GLN A 137 -22.28 14.22 -42.54
C GLN A 137 -22.95 12.86 -42.39
N VAL A 138 -24.28 12.84 -42.51
CA VAL A 138 -25.07 11.61 -42.50
C VAL A 138 -25.92 11.55 -43.76
N ASP A 139 -26.01 10.37 -44.34
CA ASP A 139 -26.92 10.09 -45.43
C ASP A 139 -28.37 9.89 -44.94
N ALA A 140 -29.26 9.38 -45.80
CA ALA A 140 -30.66 9.16 -45.43
C ALA A 140 -30.88 7.97 -44.47
N TYR A 141 -29.88 7.12 -44.28
CA TYR A 141 -29.93 5.89 -43.48
C TYR A 141 -29.22 6.06 -42.13
N GLY A 142 -28.23 6.95 -42.02
CA GLY A 142 -27.55 7.31 -40.78
C GLY A 142 -26.57 6.25 -40.27
N VAL A 143 -26.23 6.33 -38.98
CA VAL A 143 -25.25 5.45 -38.34
C VAL A 143 -25.78 4.96 -37.00
N GLU A 144 -25.51 3.69 -36.67
CA GLU A 144 -25.73 3.15 -35.33
C GLU A 144 -24.40 3.03 -34.59
N VAL A 145 -24.30 3.59 -33.40
CA VAL A 145 -23.12 3.45 -32.53
C VAL A 145 -23.43 2.47 -31.42
N ASP A 146 -22.54 1.49 -31.24
CA ASP A 146 -22.58 0.47 -30.19
C ASP A 146 -21.87 0.97 -28.94
N CYS A 147 -20.57 1.23 -29.05
CA CYS A 147 -19.76 1.70 -27.94
C CYS A 147 -18.53 2.48 -28.39
N LEU A 148 -17.89 3.14 -27.44
CA LEU A 148 -16.54 3.67 -27.59
C LEU A 148 -15.60 2.86 -26.70
N ASP A 149 -14.56 2.30 -27.28
CA ASP A 149 -13.44 1.75 -26.53
C ASP A 149 -12.33 2.80 -26.48
N VAL A 150 -12.05 3.32 -25.28
CA VAL A 150 -11.04 4.33 -25.02
C VAL A 150 -9.83 3.67 -24.38
N THR A 151 -8.74 3.54 -25.13
CA THR A 151 -7.48 2.99 -24.63
C THR A 151 -6.58 4.14 -24.20
N VAL A 152 -6.36 4.29 -22.90
CA VAL A 152 -5.48 5.32 -22.32
C VAL A 152 -4.11 4.74 -22.00
N TYR A 153 -3.09 5.58 -22.10
CA TYR A 153 -1.72 5.25 -21.72
C TYR A 153 -1.46 5.58 -20.24
N ASP A 154 -2.26 4.98 -19.34
CA ASP A 154 -2.17 5.08 -17.87
C ASP A 154 -2.69 3.78 -17.23
N ASP A 155 -1.81 3.01 -16.60
CA ASP A 155 -2.12 1.70 -16.01
C ASP A 155 -2.71 1.75 -14.60
N PHE A 156 -2.73 2.92 -13.97
CA PHE A 156 -3.33 3.10 -12.66
C PHE A 156 -4.81 3.50 -12.73
N LEU A 157 -5.27 3.92 -13.92
CA LEU A 157 -6.67 4.27 -14.13
C LEU A 157 -7.55 3.01 -14.13
N ASN A 158 -8.70 3.08 -13.46
CA ASN A 158 -9.71 2.04 -13.48
C ASN A 158 -11.09 2.58 -13.88
N GLN A 159 -12.03 1.68 -14.14
CA GLN A 159 -13.37 2.04 -14.64
C GLN A 159 -14.08 3.03 -13.71
N LYS A 160 -13.96 2.87 -12.37
CA LYS A 160 -14.62 3.76 -11.41
C LYS A 160 -14.08 5.19 -11.50
N THR A 161 -12.78 5.35 -11.68
CA THR A 161 -12.18 6.66 -11.91
C THR A 161 -12.53 7.23 -13.28
N PHE A 162 -12.52 6.40 -14.32
CA PHE A 162 -12.79 6.85 -15.69
C PHE A 162 -14.25 7.31 -15.85
N ASP A 163 -15.21 6.62 -15.23
CA ASP A 163 -16.64 6.95 -15.29
C ASP A 163 -17.08 8.03 -14.29
N CYS A 164 -16.14 8.75 -13.65
CA CYS A 164 -16.42 9.77 -12.65
C CYS A 164 -17.23 9.28 -11.44
N SER A 165 -17.13 7.99 -11.08
CA SER A 165 -17.86 7.40 -9.94
C SER A 165 -17.26 7.79 -8.57
N LEU A 166 -16.07 8.39 -8.58
CA LEU A 166 -15.34 8.84 -7.40
C LEU A 166 -15.14 10.35 -7.46
N ALA A 167 -15.27 11.02 -6.32
CA ALA A 167 -15.02 12.45 -6.24
C ALA A 167 -13.53 12.76 -6.48
N LEU A 168 -13.26 13.82 -7.24
CA LEU A 168 -11.92 14.37 -7.42
C LEU A 168 -11.74 15.60 -6.52
N ALA A 169 -10.64 15.65 -5.77
CA ALA A 169 -10.23 16.83 -5.05
C ALA A 169 -9.71 17.90 -6.02
N GLY A 170 -9.85 19.17 -5.63
CA GLY A 170 -9.14 20.27 -6.30
C GLY A 170 -7.63 20.20 -6.04
N GLU A 171 -6.86 20.98 -6.80
CA GLU A 171 -5.42 21.08 -6.55
C GLU A 171 -5.15 21.84 -5.24
N PRO A 172 -4.35 21.26 -4.31
CA PRO A 172 -4.00 21.95 -3.09
C PRO A 172 -3.21 23.21 -3.38
N GLN A 173 -3.56 24.27 -2.63
CA GLN A 173 -2.79 25.50 -2.63
C GLN A 173 -1.59 25.32 -1.70
N ILE A 174 -0.51 24.73 -2.21
CA ILE A 174 0.81 24.88 -1.60
C ILE A 174 1.32 26.26 -1.99
N GLY A 175 1.54 27.14 -1.01
CA GLY A 175 2.08 28.47 -1.26
C GLY A 175 3.40 28.33 -2.01
N LYS A 176 3.53 28.93 -3.20
CA LYS A 176 4.82 28.97 -3.89
C LYS A 176 5.78 29.75 -2.99
N SER A 177 6.83 29.07 -2.51
CA SER A 177 7.87 29.72 -1.75
C SER A 177 8.49 30.81 -2.62
N ASP A 178 8.49 32.04 -2.11
CA ASP A 178 9.19 33.13 -2.76
C ASP A 178 10.67 32.77 -2.70
N THR A 179 11.32 32.58 -3.85
CA THR A 179 12.71 32.10 -4.02
C THR A 179 13.79 32.91 -3.25
N ASN A 180 13.38 33.90 -2.45
CA ASN A 180 14.19 34.77 -1.60
C ASN A 180 14.29 34.31 -0.12
N GLU A 181 13.63 33.23 0.31
CA GLU A 181 13.78 32.76 1.70
C GLU A 181 15.02 31.86 1.91
N ARG A 182 15.72 32.12 3.02
CA ARG A 182 17.04 31.61 3.43
C ARG A 182 17.10 30.09 3.73
N VAL A 183 16.04 29.33 3.48
CA VAL A 183 16.02 27.88 3.73
C VAL A 183 16.59 27.18 2.49
N LYS A 184 17.69 26.44 2.63
CA LYS A 184 18.14 25.56 1.54
C LYS A 184 17.01 24.56 1.26
N SER A 185 16.62 24.40 0.00
CA SER A 185 15.60 23.42 -0.37
C SER A 185 16.07 22.01 0.00
N GLY A 186 15.19 21.24 0.63
CA GLY A 186 15.36 19.79 0.74
C GLY A 186 14.82 19.09 -0.51
N TYR A 187 14.74 17.77 -0.43
CA TYR A 187 14.12 16.96 -1.47
C TYR A 187 13.49 15.70 -0.88
N VAL A 188 12.50 15.16 -1.59
CA VAL A 188 11.86 13.88 -1.29
C VAL A 188 12.21 12.88 -2.38
N GLU A 189 12.72 11.70 -2.03
CA GLU A 189 13.01 10.60 -2.96
C GLU A 189 11.90 9.54 -2.98
N GLN A 190 11.72 8.92 -4.14
CA GLN A 190 10.77 7.82 -4.36
C GLN A 190 11.39 6.46 -4.02
N HIS A 191 10.81 5.72 -3.07
CA HIS A 191 11.21 4.35 -2.69
C HIS A 191 10.02 3.37 -2.62
N SER A 192 8.86 3.74 -3.19
CA SER A 192 7.64 2.94 -3.20
C SER A 192 7.72 1.74 -4.15
N TYR A 193 6.90 0.73 -3.89
CA TYR A 193 6.81 -0.50 -4.71
C TYR A 193 5.36 -0.92 -4.95
N VAL A 194 5.09 -1.61 -6.06
CA VAL A 194 3.72 -2.04 -6.38
C VAL A 194 3.31 -3.23 -5.51
N THR A 195 2.07 -3.20 -5.00
CA THR A 195 1.42 -4.32 -4.30
C THR A 195 -0.03 -4.43 -4.72
N THR A 196 -0.63 -5.61 -4.54
CA THR A 196 -2.08 -5.80 -4.64
C THR A 196 -2.77 -5.77 -3.27
N CYS A 197 -2.02 -5.73 -2.18
CA CYS A 197 -2.54 -5.79 -0.81
C CYS A 197 -2.86 -4.38 -0.29
N PRO A 198 -4.13 -4.06 0.01
CA PRO A 198 -4.53 -2.76 0.58
C PRO A 198 -4.08 -2.54 2.03
N GLU A 199 -3.56 -3.57 2.69
CA GLU A 199 -3.13 -3.51 4.10
C GLU A 199 -1.60 -3.40 4.22
N GLU A 200 -0.92 -3.19 3.10
CA GLU A 200 0.53 -3.03 3.03
C GLU A 200 0.86 -1.56 2.70
N ASP A 201 1.54 -0.89 3.63
CA ASP A 201 2.07 0.46 3.42
C ASP A 201 3.22 0.43 2.38
N ASN A 202 2.89 0.43 1.10
CA ASN A 202 3.85 0.29 0.01
C ASN A 202 4.37 1.62 -0.56
N VAL A 203 3.81 2.75 -0.11
CA VAL A 203 4.27 4.09 -0.47
C VAL A 203 5.33 4.54 0.54
N HIS A 204 6.57 4.74 0.09
CA HIS A 204 7.70 5.21 0.89
C HIS A 204 8.37 6.40 0.22
N LEU A 205 8.16 7.61 0.75
CA LEU A 205 8.73 8.85 0.19
C LEU A 205 9.68 9.50 1.21
N ALA A 206 10.98 9.50 0.91
CA ALA A 206 12.05 9.78 1.87
C ALA A 206 12.53 11.24 1.80
N ALA A 207 12.39 12.02 2.87
CA ALA A 207 12.75 13.44 2.90
C ALA A 207 14.18 13.67 3.40
N TYR A 208 14.97 14.43 2.63
CA TYR A 208 16.36 14.75 2.90
C TYR A 208 16.60 16.26 2.97
N HIS A 209 17.53 16.65 3.85
CA HIS A 209 18.04 18.01 3.96
C HIS A 209 19.37 18.00 4.72
N ASP A 210 20.38 18.74 4.22
CA ASP A 210 21.76 18.66 4.72
C ASP A 210 21.94 19.08 6.19
N SER A 211 21.04 19.92 6.70
CA SER A 211 21.21 20.58 8.00
C SER A 211 19.86 20.93 8.64
N VAL A 212 18.89 20.03 8.58
CA VAL A 212 17.56 20.30 9.16
C VAL A 212 17.68 20.37 10.68
N VAL A 213 17.19 21.46 11.25
CA VAL A 213 17.12 21.66 12.70
C VAL A 213 15.67 21.67 13.18
N ASN A 214 14.78 22.27 12.37
CA ASN A 214 13.37 22.44 12.67
C ASN A 214 12.51 22.10 11.45
N TYR A 215 11.36 21.46 11.68
CA TYR A 215 10.34 21.23 10.66
C TYR A 215 8.98 20.98 11.31
N THR A 216 7.92 21.04 10.51
CA THR A 216 6.56 20.73 10.96
C THR A 216 5.95 19.62 10.13
N ILE A 217 5.18 18.77 10.80
CA ILE A 217 4.33 17.77 10.16
C ILE A 217 2.89 18.13 10.50
N THR A 218 2.04 18.31 9.48
CA THR A 218 0.63 18.67 9.65
C THR A 218 -0.25 17.59 9.05
N ALA A 219 -1.21 17.10 9.82
CA ALA A 219 -2.26 16.21 9.35
C ALA A 219 -3.57 16.98 9.22
N THR A 220 -4.19 16.90 8.04
CA THR A 220 -5.50 17.49 7.76
C THR A 220 -6.48 16.44 7.24
N ASN A 221 -7.77 16.79 7.25
CA ASN A 221 -8.77 15.97 6.57
C ASN A 221 -8.50 15.96 5.05
N PRO A 222 -8.97 14.92 4.32
CA PRO A 222 -8.91 14.89 2.87
C PRO A 222 -9.43 16.19 2.23
N LEU A 223 -8.80 16.62 1.14
CA LEU A 223 -9.24 17.79 0.36
C LEU A 223 -10.61 17.58 -0.32
N TYR A 224 -11.01 16.34 -0.59
CA TYR A 224 -12.33 16.02 -1.13
C TYR A 224 -13.39 15.96 -0.05
N ARG A 225 -14.65 16.14 -0.44
CA ARG A 225 -15.80 15.85 0.41
C ARG A 225 -16.41 14.52 0.01
N SER A 226 -16.66 13.67 0.99
CA SER A 226 -17.32 12.38 0.79
C SER A 226 -18.49 12.22 1.76
N TYR A 227 -19.55 11.56 1.30
CA TYR A 227 -20.64 11.08 2.13
C TYR A 227 -20.45 9.63 2.57
N LYS A 228 -19.35 8.99 2.15
CA LYS A 228 -18.96 7.62 2.47
C LYS A 228 -17.98 7.63 3.64
N ASP A 229 -17.87 6.50 4.34
CA ASP A 229 -16.98 6.32 5.50
C ASP A 229 -16.36 4.92 5.46
N TYR A 230 -15.58 4.63 4.41
CA TYR A 230 -14.84 3.37 4.32
C TYR A 230 -13.66 3.41 5.29
N LYS A 231 -13.56 2.39 6.14
CA LYS A 231 -12.58 2.29 7.22
C LYS A 231 -12.31 0.85 7.70
N GLU A 232 -13.03 -0.11 7.15
CA GLU A 232 -12.86 -1.52 7.49
C GLU A 232 -11.65 -2.07 6.74
N PRO A 233 -10.84 -2.95 7.36
CA PRO A 233 -9.68 -3.51 6.70
C PRO A 233 -10.08 -4.41 5.53
N ASP A 234 -9.31 -4.37 4.44
CA ASP A 234 -9.49 -5.14 3.21
C ASP A 234 -8.30 -6.08 2.94
N PHE A 235 -8.41 -7.32 3.41
CA PHE A 235 -7.44 -8.38 3.13
C PHE A 235 -7.76 -9.22 1.88
N SER A 236 -8.73 -8.82 1.05
CA SER A 236 -9.25 -9.65 -0.06
C SER A 236 -8.18 -10.08 -1.07
N THR A 237 -7.21 -9.20 -1.30
CA THR A 237 -6.14 -9.31 -2.30
C THR A 237 -4.75 -9.37 -1.66
N CYS A 238 -4.71 -9.47 -0.33
CA CYS A 238 -3.48 -9.64 0.43
C CYS A 238 -3.01 -11.09 0.42
N PRO A 239 -1.69 -11.33 0.39
CA PRO A 239 -1.12 -12.66 0.64
C PRO A 239 -1.70 -13.26 1.93
N ARG A 240 -2.43 -14.37 1.81
CA ARG A 240 -3.01 -15.04 2.98
C ARG A 240 -1.93 -15.84 3.69
N LEU A 241 -1.60 -15.45 4.91
CA LEU A 241 -0.91 -16.35 5.83
C LEU A 241 -1.90 -17.40 6.33
N GLN A 242 -1.72 -18.64 5.92
CA GLN A 242 -2.50 -19.75 6.44
C GLN A 242 -2.20 -19.95 7.94
N SER A 243 -3.20 -20.39 8.70
CA SER A 243 -3.02 -20.73 10.13
C SER A 243 -2.12 -21.97 10.30
N ASN A 244 -2.13 -22.87 9.32
CA ASN A 244 -1.28 -24.05 9.24
C ASN A 244 -0.34 -23.91 8.04
N TYR A 245 0.97 -23.93 8.28
CA TYR A 245 1.97 -23.79 7.22
C TYR A 245 2.27 -25.12 6.55
N TRP A 246 2.41 -26.17 7.34
CA TRP A 246 2.57 -27.55 6.89
C TRP A 246 2.13 -28.50 8.00
N HIS A 247 1.80 -29.72 7.60
CA HIS A 247 1.55 -30.85 8.48
C HIS A 247 2.20 -32.09 7.88
N LEU A 248 2.69 -32.95 8.75
CA LEU A 248 3.31 -34.22 8.46
C LEU A 248 2.56 -35.29 9.25
N GLU A 249 2.31 -36.43 8.62
CA GLU A 249 1.67 -37.58 9.25
C GLU A 249 2.48 -38.84 9.00
N ASP A 250 2.53 -39.71 10.01
CA ASP A 250 3.13 -41.05 9.96
C ASP A 250 4.59 -41.11 9.45
N VAL A 251 5.43 -40.15 9.83
CA VAL A 251 6.87 -40.12 9.46
C VAL A 251 7.67 -41.09 10.34
N ARG A 252 8.47 -41.98 9.71
CA ARG A 252 9.31 -42.95 10.42
C ARG A 252 10.81 -42.66 10.28
N ALA A 253 11.56 -43.03 11.31
CA ALA A 253 13.02 -42.88 11.41
C ALA A 253 13.82 -43.66 10.35
N ASN A 254 13.18 -44.52 9.57
CA ASN A 254 13.78 -45.43 8.62
C ASN A 254 13.16 -45.31 7.21
N ASP A 255 12.31 -44.30 7.00
CA ASP A 255 11.81 -43.95 5.67
C ASP A 255 12.95 -43.26 4.90
N ASN A 256 13.71 -44.05 4.14
CA ASN A 256 14.73 -43.55 3.23
C ASN A 256 14.05 -42.87 2.03
N GLY A 257 13.86 -41.54 2.09
CA GLY A 257 13.33 -40.76 0.98
C GLY A 257 12.90 -39.35 1.38
N SER A 258 12.72 -38.47 0.40
CA SER A 258 12.15 -37.14 0.61
C SER A 258 10.62 -37.21 0.55
N ILE A 259 9.93 -37.04 1.68
CA ILE A 259 8.47 -36.86 1.69
C ILE A 259 8.19 -35.37 1.54
N ALA A 260 7.51 -34.97 0.46
CA ALA A 260 7.07 -33.60 0.23
C ALA A 260 5.57 -33.47 0.56
N GLN A 261 5.22 -32.71 1.60
CA GLN A 261 3.84 -32.51 2.06
C GLN A 261 3.55 -31.03 2.34
N GLY A 262 3.37 -30.24 1.29
CA GLY A 262 3.08 -28.81 1.38
C GLY A 262 1.61 -28.48 1.22
N ASN A 263 1.20 -27.28 1.68
CA ASN A 263 0.10 -26.59 1.01
C ASN A 263 0.63 -26.01 -0.34
N GLU A 264 -0.22 -25.41 -1.17
CA GLU A 264 0.18 -24.85 -2.49
C GLU A 264 1.33 -23.82 -2.42
N THR A 265 1.70 -23.36 -1.23
CA THR A 265 2.59 -22.22 -1.01
C THR A 265 3.88 -22.57 -0.27
N ASN A 266 3.85 -23.52 0.65
CA ASN A 266 4.98 -23.91 1.49
C ASN A 266 5.46 -25.31 1.09
N THR A 267 6.73 -25.42 0.71
CA THR A 267 7.36 -26.73 0.50
C THR A 267 7.95 -27.20 1.82
N VAL A 268 7.56 -28.38 2.31
CA VAL A 268 8.28 -29.12 3.35
C VAL A 268 8.90 -30.36 2.73
N THR A 269 10.13 -30.67 3.11
CA THR A 269 10.81 -31.91 2.77
C THR A 269 11.30 -32.56 4.05
N VAL A 270 11.00 -33.84 4.21
CA VAL A 270 11.52 -34.65 5.31
C VAL A 270 12.65 -35.50 4.75
N SER A 271 13.79 -35.53 5.42
CA SER A 271 14.89 -36.45 5.09
C SER A 271 15.38 -37.12 6.37
N THR A 272 15.69 -38.41 6.27
CA THR A 272 16.13 -39.19 7.42
C THR A 272 17.51 -39.77 7.15
N THR A 273 18.39 -39.64 8.14
CA THR A 273 19.77 -40.15 8.07
C THR A 273 20.10 -40.89 9.35
N SER A 274 20.82 -42.01 9.24
CA SER A 274 21.41 -42.66 10.41
C SER A 274 22.32 -41.67 11.14
N TYR A 275 22.22 -41.65 12.46
CA TYR A 275 22.95 -40.75 13.33
C TYR A 275 23.79 -41.57 14.29
N ASP A 276 25.11 -41.37 14.24
CA ASP A 276 26.09 -42.14 15.02
C ASP A 276 26.26 -41.53 16.42
N ASP A 277 25.22 -41.68 17.25
CA ASP A 277 25.20 -41.24 18.64
C ASP A 277 24.82 -42.42 19.56
N ILE A 278 25.34 -42.40 20.79
CA ILE A 278 25.12 -43.48 21.77
C ILE A 278 23.63 -43.58 22.17
N ILE A 279 22.88 -42.49 22.05
CA ILE A 279 21.50 -42.36 22.52
C ILE A 279 20.51 -42.35 21.35
N TYR A 280 20.85 -41.72 20.23
CA TYR A 280 19.96 -41.54 19.08
C TYR A 280 20.49 -42.30 17.87
N SER A 281 19.65 -43.12 17.24
CA SER A 281 20.02 -43.90 16.06
C SER A 281 19.78 -43.17 14.75
N ASP A 282 18.84 -42.22 14.75
CA ASP A 282 18.36 -41.56 13.54
C ASP A 282 18.16 -40.06 13.76
N LYS A 283 18.45 -39.30 12.72
CA LYS A 283 18.24 -37.85 12.61
C LYS A 283 17.25 -37.59 11.48
N ILE A 284 16.08 -37.07 11.83
CA ILE A 284 15.06 -36.62 10.89
C ILE A 284 15.21 -35.11 10.72
N ALA A 285 15.47 -34.66 9.50
CA ALA A 285 15.54 -33.25 9.13
C ALA A 285 14.27 -32.85 8.38
N ILE A 286 13.50 -31.97 9.01
CA ILE A 286 12.30 -31.36 8.44
C ILE A 286 12.71 -29.99 7.91
N THR A 287 12.88 -29.89 6.60
CA THR A 287 13.25 -28.66 5.91
C THR A 287 12.01 -28.01 5.34
N PHE A 288 11.79 -26.71 5.55
CA PHE A 288 10.63 -26.03 4.99
C PHE A 288 10.94 -24.60 4.55
N THR A 289 10.19 -24.12 3.56
CA THR A 289 10.19 -22.71 3.17
C THR A 289 8.90 -22.06 3.62
N LEU A 290 8.99 -20.84 4.15
CA LEU A 290 7.84 -19.98 4.44
C LEU A 290 7.67 -19.05 3.24
N LYS A 291 7.01 -19.53 2.19
CA LYS A 291 6.62 -18.69 1.05
C LYS A 291 5.12 -18.46 1.16
N ALA A 292 4.67 -17.24 1.41
CA ALA A 292 3.24 -16.99 1.18
C ALA A 292 3.02 -16.89 -0.33
N SER A 293 1.90 -17.44 -0.82
CA SER A 293 1.47 -17.21 -2.19
C SER A 293 1.41 -15.71 -2.43
N HIS A 294 1.93 -15.25 -3.56
CA HIS A 294 1.90 -13.85 -4.01
C HIS A 294 2.81 -12.85 -3.28
N MET A 295 3.79 -13.31 -2.50
CA MET A 295 4.75 -12.37 -1.88
C MET A 295 5.76 -11.82 -2.89
N THR A 296 5.66 -10.53 -3.24
CA THR A 296 6.78 -9.77 -3.82
C THR A 296 7.89 -9.62 -2.78
N SER A 297 9.14 -9.34 -3.19
CA SER A 297 10.33 -9.15 -2.33
C SER A 297 10.15 -8.23 -1.09
N HIS A 298 9.05 -7.47 -1.02
CA HIS A 298 8.76 -6.47 0.01
C HIS A 298 7.65 -6.89 1.01
N SER A 299 6.66 -7.69 0.59
CA SER A 299 5.57 -8.21 1.44
C SER A 299 5.99 -9.19 2.55
N PHE A 300 7.30 -9.48 2.65
CA PHE A 300 8.00 -10.44 3.51
C PHE A 300 7.71 -10.30 5.01
N ILE A 301 7.18 -9.15 5.41
CA ILE A 301 7.12 -8.71 6.80
C ILE A 301 6.19 -9.59 7.65
N HIS A 302 5.08 -10.09 7.10
CA HIS A 302 4.11 -10.84 7.91
C HIS A 302 4.61 -12.23 8.34
N SER A 303 5.55 -12.86 7.62
CA SER A 303 6.07 -14.19 8.02
C SER A 303 7.01 -14.13 9.23
N PHE A 304 7.53 -12.95 9.59
CA PHE A 304 8.43 -12.77 10.74
C PHE A 304 7.73 -12.38 12.04
N ILE A 305 6.45 -11.96 11.98
CA ILE A 305 5.70 -11.35 13.09
C ILE A 305 4.91 -12.40 13.91
N HIS A 306 5.20 -13.68 13.78
CA HIS A 306 4.40 -14.69 14.48
C HIS A 306 5.29 -15.62 15.29
N SER A 307 4.90 -15.88 16.55
CA SER A 307 5.34 -17.13 17.16
C SER A 307 4.69 -18.26 16.36
N PHE A 308 5.55 -19.21 16.03
CA PHE A 308 5.09 -20.44 15.43
C PHE A 308 4.95 -21.44 16.57
N ILE A 309 3.97 -22.32 16.42
CA ILE A 309 3.84 -23.49 17.26
C ILE A 309 4.18 -24.70 16.42
N VAL A 310 5.04 -25.56 16.95
CA VAL A 310 5.12 -26.94 16.49
C VAL A 310 4.34 -27.81 17.45
N LEU A 311 3.33 -28.50 16.91
CA LEU A 311 2.59 -29.55 17.61
C LEU A 311 3.08 -30.87 17.04
N ALA A 312 3.53 -31.79 17.90
CA ALA A 312 3.98 -33.10 17.46
C ALA A 312 3.47 -34.22 18.39
N THR A 313 3.10 -35.34 17.82
CA THR A 313 2.73 -36.58 18.53
C THR A 313 3.69 -37.68 18.13
N PHE A 314 4.38 -38.25 19.12
CA PHE A 314 5.34 -39.33 18.95
C PHE A 314 4.77 -40.62 19.52
N VAL A 315 4.88 -41.70 18.77
CA VAL A 315 4.42 -43.02 19.18
C VAL A 315 5.62 -43.96 19.19
N PRO A 316 6.05 -44.44 20.38
CA PRO A 316 7.04 -45.52 20.49
C PRO A 316 6.47 -46.80 19.87
N VAL A 317 7.32 -47.61 19.22
CA VAL A 317 6.92 -48.97 18.86
C VAL A 317 6.71 -49.81 20.12
N ALA A 318 5.73 -50.71 20.07
CA ALA A 318 5.31 -51.51 21.22
C ALA A 318 6.50 -52.24 21.89
N GLY A 319 6.62 -52.08 23.20
CA GLY A 319 7.68 -52.69 24.00
C GLY A 319 9.02 -51.95 23.98
N SER A 320 9.07 -50.70 23.50
CA SER A 320 10.27 -49.86 23.50
C SER A 320 10.06 -48.51 24.20
N THR A 321 11.14 -47.95 24.74
CA THR A 321 11.19 -46.56 25.22
C THR A 321 11.72 -45.68 24.11
N ALA A 322 10.94 -44.69 23.69
CA ALA A 322 11.39 -43.69 22.74
C ALA A 322 12.17 -42.59 23.48
N ARG A 323 13.39 -42.28 23.03
CA ARG A 323 14.13 -41.07 23.38
C ARG A 323 14.06 -40.10 22.22
N ILE A 324 13.59 -38.89 22.47
CA ILE A 324 13.40 -37.86 21.45
C ILE A 324 14.13 -36.60 21.88
N ARG A 325 14.87 -35.99 20.96
CA ARG A 325 15.39 -34.63 21.09
C ARG A 325 14.96 -33.82 19.88
N VAL A 326 14.42 -32.64 20.14
CA VAL A 326 13.97 -31.72 19.09
C VAL A 326 14.82 -30.46 19.13
N ALA A 327 15.33 -30.07 17.97
CA ALA A 327 16.14 -28.88 17.82
C ALA A 327 15.76 -28.12 16.54
N PHE A 328 16.10 -26.84 16.47
CA PHE A 328 15.93 -26.03 15.26
C PHE A 328 17.22 -25.28 14.93
N VAL A 329 17.36 -24.89 13.67
CA VAL A 329 18.51 -24.10 13.19
C VAL A 329 18.11 -22.63 13.12
N ARG A 330 18.82 -21.78 13.87
CA ARG A 330 18.67 -20.32 13.79
C ARG A 330 19.18 -19.77 12.46
N LYS A 331 18.80 -18.54 12.13
CA LYS A 331 19.30 -17.79 10.95
C LYS A 331 20.83 -17.72 10.85
N ASN A 332 21.55 -17.74 11.97
CA ASN A 332 23.02 -17.75 12.00
C ASN A 332 23.63 -19.15 11.81
N GLY A 333 22.82 -20.17 11.51
CA GLY A 333 23.23 -21.56 11.35
C GLY A 333 23.42 -22.33 12.66
N LYS A 334 23.22 -21.70 13.83
CA LYS A 334 23.37 -22.37 15.13
C LYS A 334 22.15 -23.24 15.42
N GLU A 335 22.38 -24.51 15.76
CA GLU A 335 21.36 -25.41 16.28
C GLU A 335 21.04 -25.09 17.75
N GLU A 336 19.75 -25.08 18.10
CA GLU A 336 19.26 -24.87 19.45
C GLU A 336 18.23 -25.94 19.82
N VAL A 337 18.41 -26.54 21.00
CA VAL A 337 17.55 -27.61 21.51
C VAL A 337 16.29 -26.99 22.10
N LEU A 338 15.12 -27.44 21.63
CA LEU A 338 13.82 -27.07 22.16
C LEU A 338 13.44 -27.93 23.36
N ASP A 339 13.65 -29.24 23.25
CA ASP A 339 13.17 -30.22 24.21
C ASP A 339 13.91 -31.55 24.02
N GLU A 340 14.02 -32.30 25.10
CA GLU A 340 14.63 -33.63 25.15
C GLU A 340 13.92 -34.46 26.22
N PHE A 341 13.34 -35.60 25.81
CA PHE A 341 12.51 -36.40 26.70
C PHE A 341 12.52 -37.88 26.31
N SER A 342 12.00 -38.72 27.21
CA SER A 342 11.76 -40.14 26.98
C SER A 342 10.31 -40.50 27.26
N SER A 343 9.75 -41.47 26.53
CA SER A 343 8.38 -41.95 26.76
C SER A 343 8.21 -43.40 26.31
N ASP A 344 7.46 -44.17 27.10
CA ASP A 344 7.01 -45.53 26.77
C ASP A 344 5.62 -45.55 26.11
N TYR A 345 4.97 -44.38 26.03
CA TYR A 345 3.62 -44.20 25.51
C TYR A 345 3.57 -43.10 24.45
N SER A 346 2.46 -43.04 23.70
CA SER A 346 2.19 -41.91 22.81
C SER A 346 2.20 -40.59 23.60
N VAL A 347 2.93 -39.61 23.10
CA VAL A 347 3.12 -38.31 23.76
C VAL A 347 3.00 -37.17 22.75
N SER A 348 2.16 -36.20 23.08
CA SER A 348 2.03 -34.96 22.33
C SER A 348 2.81 -33.84 23.01
N ARG A 349 3.50 -33.03 22.21
CA ARG A 349 4.26 -31.86 22.65
C ARG A 349 3.86 -30.63 21.86
N LYS A 350 3.97 -29.48 22.52
CA LYS A 350 3.77 -28.14 21.95
C LYS A 350 5.01 -27.32 22.23
N TRP A 351 5.66 -26.80 21.19
CA TRP A 351 6.78 -25.88 21.33
C TRP A 351 6.48 -24.54 20.67
N THR A 352 6.89 -23.45 21.32
CA THR A 352 6.88 -22.11 20.76
C THR A 352 8.30 -21.71 20.39
N PHE A 353 8.43 -20.92 19.32
CA PHE A 353 9.73 -20.41 18.88
C PHE A 353 9.87 -18.93 19.22
N PRO A 354 11.08 -18.45 19.53
CA PRO A 354 11.34 -17.03 19.63
C PRO A 354 10.94 -16.31 18.33
N GLU A 355 10.54 -15.05 18.45
CA GLU A 355 10.26 -14.20 17.29
C GLU A 355 11.46 -14.14 16.33
N MET A 356 11.18 -13.96 15.04
CA MET A 356 12.19 -13.88 13.98
C MET A 356 13.13 -15.11 13.87
N THR A 357 12.78 -16.25 14.46
CA THR A 357 13.55 -17.50 14.37
C THR A 357 13.72 -17.96 12.93
N TRP A 358 12.63 -17.94 12.16
CA TRP A 358 12.61 -18.50 10.81
C TRP A 358 13.00 -17.47 9.76
N SER A 359 13.61 -17.96 8.69
CA SER A 359 13.89 -17.22 7.47
C SER A 359 12.71 -17.30 6.48
N GLY A 360 12.37 -16.17 5.87
CA GLY A 360 11.43 -16.13 4.74
C GLY A 360 12.10 -16.34 3.37
N ASN A 361 13.43 -16.23 3.28
CA ASN A 361 14.17 -16.29 2.01
C ASN A 361 15.13 -17.49 1.91
N GLN A 362 15.27 -18.27 2.98
CA GLN A 362 16.11 -19.46 3.03
C GLN A 362 15.33 -20.63 3.63
N PRO A 363 15.69 -21.87 3.31
CA PRO A 363 15.12 -23.04 3.95
C PRO A 363 15.36 -23.01 5.46
N ASN A 364 14.31 -23.30 6.22
CA ASN A 364 14.33 -23.49 7.67
C ASN A 364 14.45 -24.97 7.97
N VAL A 365 15.05 -25.33 9.10
CA VAL A 365 15.24 -26.72 9.48
C VAL A 365 14.87 -26.96 10.95
N ILE A 366 14.07 -28.00 11.17
CA ILE A 366 13.85 -28.63 12.47
C ILE A 366 14.49 -30.02 12.41
N TYR A 367 15.32 -30.33 13.40
CA TYR A 367 15.87 -31.65 13.62
C TYR A 367 15.11 -32.37 14.72
N VAL A 368 14.76 -33.62 14.43
CA VAL A 368 14.22 -34.56 15.41
C VAL A 368 15.18 -35.75 15.48
N TYR A 369 15.84 -35.89 16.61
CA TYR A 369 16.70 -37.02 16.93
C TYR A 369 15.88 -38.05 17.68
N VAL A 370 15.91 -39.30 17.25
CA VAL A 370 15.12 -40.38 17.85
C VAL A 370 15.97 -41.62 18.11
N SER A 371 15.71 -42.30 19.22
CA SER A 371 16.13 -43.69 19.41
C SER A 371 15.29 -44.62 18.52
N GLN A 372 15.76 -45.84 18.30
CA GLN A 372 15.16 -46.79 17.34
C GLN A 372 13.62 -46.86 17.43
N ASN A 373 12.97 -46.92 16.26
CA ASN A 373 11.55 -47.24 16.09
C ASN A 373 10.56 -46.24 16.74
N VAL A 374 10.71 -44.95 16.48
CA VAL A 374 9.72 -43.91 16.81
C VAL A 374 8.96 -43.50 15.55
N ILE A 375 7.64 -43.40 15.65
CA ILE A 375 6.78 -42.84 14.61
C ILE A 375 6.37 -41.44 15.04
N ILE A 376 6.65 -40.44 14.19
CA ILE A 376 6.05 -39.11 14.30
C ILE A 376 4.65 -39.23 13.68
N GLN A 377 3.65 -39.55 14.49
CA GLN A 377 2.27 -39.76 14.04
C GLN A 377 1.71 -38.50 13.40
N ARG A 378 2.02 -37.34 14.00
CA ARG A 378 1.62 -36.03 13.49
C ARG A 378 2.66 -35.00 13.89
N MET A 379 3.04 -34.12 12.98
CA MET A 379 3.81 -32.92 13.30
C MET A 379 3.39 -31.77 12.41
N GLU A 380 3.08 -30.62 12.97
CA GLU A 380 2.58 -29.47 12.20
C GLU A 380 3.16 -28.16 12.71
N LEU A 381 3.40 -27.24 11.77
CA LEU A 381 3.78 -25.86 12.07
C LEU A 381 2.57 -24.97 11.88
N ARG A 382 2.17 -24.30 12.96
CA ARG A 382 1.03 -23.39 12.98
C ARG A 382 1.45 -21.99 13.41
N ARG A 383 0.67 -20.99 12.99
CA ARG A 383 0.71 -19.65 13.57
C ARG A 383 0.05 -19.71 14.95
N ASP A 384 0.69 -19.11 15.96
CA ASP A 384 0.06 -18.96 17.28
C ASP A 384 -1.06 -17.91 17.26
N SER A 385 -1.94 -17.99 18.26
CA SER A 385 -2.97 -16.97 18.48
C SER A 385 -2.35 -15.71 19.05
N MET A 386 -2.70 -14.55 18.48
CA MET A 386 -2.34 -13.25 19.05
C MET A 386 -3.13 -13.01 20.32
N ARG A 387 -2.43 -12.66 21.40
CA ARG A 387 -3.06 -12.07 22.58
C ARG A 387 -3.59 -10.68 22.22
N PRO A 388 -4.71 -10.25 22.82
CA PRO A 388 -5.17 -8.87 22.67
C PRO A 388 -4.11 -7.88 23.14
N ASP A 389 -3.99 -6.75 22.45
CA ASP A 389 -3.16 -5.63 22.89
C ASP A 389 -3.55 -5.23 24.32
N THR A 390 -2.55 -4.97 25.15
CA THR A 390 -2.78 -4.51 26.53
C THR A 390 -2.48 -3.03 26.64
N ALA A 391 -3.45 -2.26 27.14
CA ALA A 391 -3.36 -0.81 27.27
C ALA A 391 -3.16 -0.39 28.73
N THR A 392 -2.22 0.53 28.97
CA THR A 392 -1.95 1.11 30.30
C THR A 392 -2.08 2.63 30.23
N VAL A 393 -2.96 3.21 31.05
CA VAL A 393 -3.07 4.67 31.21
C VAL A 393 -1.86 5.18 31.97
N MET A 394 -1.00 5.96 31.29
CA MET A 394 0.19 6.58 31.89
C MET A 394 -0.14 7.92 32.56
N TYR A 395 -1.08 8.67 31.96
CA TYR A 395 -1.55 9.96 32.45
C TYR A 395 -2.98 10.22 31.96
N SER A 396 -3.80 10.91 32.75
CA SER A 396 -5.15 11.31 32.36
C SER A 396 -5.59 12.55 33.15
N ASN A 397 -6.30 13.45 32.49
CA ASN A 397 -7.03 14.58 33.08
C ASN A 397 -8.27 14.88 32.21
N ASP A 398 -8.99 15.97 32.50
CA ASP A 398 -10.21 16.35 31.77
C ASP A 398 -9.97 16.75 30.29
N ALA A 399 -8.71 17.01 29.91
CA ALA A 399 -8.33 17.46 28.57
C ALA A 399 -7.69 16.34 27.73
N ILE A 400 -6.87 15.47 28.32
CA ILE A 400 -6.11 14.45 27.60
C ILE A 400 -6.03 13.10 28.33
N ILE A 401 -5.85 12.03 27.56
CA ILE A 401 -5.46 10.69 28.04
C ILE A 401 -4.20 10.25 27.29
N LEU A 402 -3.20 9.80 28.03
CA LEU A 402 -1.99 9.19 27.49
C LEU A 402 -1.98 7.69 27.84
N GLN A 403 -1.95 6.83 26.83
CA GLN A 403 -1.97 5.37 26.99
C GLN A 403 -0.78 4.72 26.28
N GLY A 404 -0.09 3.81 26.95
CA GLY A 404 0.91 2.93 26.36
C GLY A 404 0.32 1.56 26.03
N PHE A 405 0.77 0.93 24.96
CA PHE A 405 0.27 -0.35 24.46
C PHE A 405 1.40 -1.36 24.31
N ASP A 406 1.23 -2.55 24.89
CA ASP A 406 2.05 -3.73 24.63
C ASP A 406 1.32 -4.63 23.63
N VAL A 407 2.00 -4.92 22.52
CA VAL A 407 1.51 -5.71 21.39
C VAL A 407 2.26 -7.03 21.39
N ASP A 408 1.52 -8.14 21.44
CA ASP A 408 2.06 -9.49 21.63
C ASP A 408 3.20 -9.82 20.66
N PHE A 409 2.98 -9.56 19.36
CA PHE A 409 3.98 -9.76 18.31
C PHE A 409 4.35 -8.45 17.64
N TRP A 410 5.15 -7.65 18.33
CA TRP A 410 5.72 -6.47 17.71
C TRP A 410 6.85 -6.84 16.74
N TRP A 411 6.73 -6.46 15.47
CA TRP A 411 7.64 -6.86 14.40
C TRP A 411 9.12 -6.52 14.63
N ARG A 412 9.41 -5.57 15.53
CA ARG A 412 10.74 -5.23 16.04
C ARG A 412 10.83 -5.38 17.54
N LYS A 413 10.65 -6.58 18.06
CA LYS A 413 11.20 -6.92 19.38
C LYS A 413 12.58 -7.59 19.23
N PRO A 414 13.67 -6.93 18.73
CA PRO A 414 14.98 -7.52 18.92
C PRO A 414 15.25 -7.67 20.41
N ALA A 415 15.93 -8.76 20.77
CA ALA A 415 16.41 -8.96 22.12
C ALA A 415 17.30 -7.77 22.54
N GLY A 416 16.77 -6.87 23.36
CA GLY A 416 17.51 -5.75 23.97
C GLY A 416 17.09 -4.34 23.56
N GLU A 417 16.17 -4.16 22.61
CA GLU A 417 15.61 -2.83 22.28
C GLU A 417 14.20 -2.70 22.85
N SER A 418 14.03 -1.86 23.88
CA SER A 418 12.73 -1.50 24.45
C SER A 418 12.53 0.02 24.44
N LEU A 419 11.29 0.44 24.23
CA LEU A 419 10.87 1.82 24.39
C LEU A 419 10.67 2.13 25.87
N THR A 420 11.34 3.17 26.37
CA THR A 420 11.08 3.72 27.71
C THR A 420 10.33 5.04 27.60
N ILE A 421 9.15 5.12 28.21
CA ILE A 421 8.35 6.34 28.27
C ILE A 421 8.40 6.89 29.69
N GLN A 422 8.78 8.16 29.83
CA GLN A 422 8.77 8.88 31.09
C GLN A 422 7.67 9.92 31.09
N VAL A 423 6.83 9.92 32.13
CA VAL A 423 5.79 10.94 32.34
C VAL A 423 5.92 11.48 33.76
N GLY A 424 6.41 12.72 33.89
CA GLY A 424 6.87 13.25 35.18
C GLY A 424 7.98 12.38 35.78
N ASN A 425 7.73 11.83 36.97
CA ASN A 425 8.68 10.96 37.69
C ASN A 425 8.42 9.45 37.49
N LYS A 426 7.45 9.08 36.64
CA LYS A 426 7.11 7.68 36.37
C LYS A 426 7.75 7.20 35.08
N TYR A 427 8.24 5.97 35.10
CA TYR A 427 8.82 5.28 33.96
C TYR A 427 7.96 4.09 33.58
N PHE A 428 7.76 3.92 32.29
CA PHE A 428 7.04 2.81 31.69
C PHE A 428 7.93 2.17 30.62
N THR A 429 8.00 0.85 30.62
CA THR A 429 8.81 0.06 29.68
C THR A 429 7.91 -0.92 28.93
N ASP A 430 8.48 -1.59 27.93
CA ASP A 430 7.84 -2.71 27.22
C ASP A 430 6.57 -2.34 26.44
N PHE A 431 6.41 -1.06 26.10
CA PHE A 431 5.37 -0.62 25.15
C PHE A 431 5.89 -0.63 23.71
N SER A 432 5.05 -1.13 22.81
CA SER A 432 5.28 -1.10 21.36
C SER A 432 4.95 0.27 20.76
N TYR A 433 3.97 0.97 21.36
CA TYR A 433 3.61 2.35 21.02
C TYR A 433 2.89 3.04 22.18
N PHE A 434 2.72 4.36 22.07
CA PHE A 434 1.76 5.09 22.89
C PHE A 434 0.82 5.92 22.04
N ALA A 435 -0.36 6.19 22.58
CA ALA A 435 -1.38 7.02 21.99
C ALA A 435 -1.74 8.21 22.91
N LEU A 436 -1.96 9.36 22.29
CA LEU A 436 -2.56 10.53 22.92
C LEU A 436 -3.99 10.68 22.43
N TYR A 437 -4.90 10.81 23.39
CA TYR A 437 -6.28 11.16 23.16
C TYR A 437 -6.60 12.53 23.74
N VAL A 438 -7.44 13.30 23.06
CA VAL A 438 -7.87 14.66 23.46
C VAL A 438 -9.38 14.72 23.66
N ALA A 439 -9.84 15.51 24.62
CA ALA A 439 -11.25 15.69 24.89
C ALA A 439 -11.95 16.40 23.73
N THR A 440 -13.13 15.91 23.34
CA THR A 440 -13.97 16.49 22.28
C THR A 440 -15.24 17.11 22.88
N PRO A 441 -15.52 18.41 22.65
CA PRO A 441 -16.62 19.09 23.32
C PRO A 441 -18.01 18.70 22.80
N TRP A 442 -18.13 18.14 21.60
CA TRP A 442 -19.41 17.73 21.01
C TRP A 442 -19.83 16.29 21.33
N ASN A 443 -19.01 15.51 22.04
CA ASN A 443 -19.41 14.20 22.52
C ASN A 443 -20.13 14.35 23.87
N SER A 444 -21.44 14.16 23.86
CA SER A 444 -22.38 14.39 24.98
C SER A 444 -22.09 13.61 26.28
N LYS A 445 -21.06 12.76 26.30
CA LYS A 445 -20.57 12.03 27.49
C LYS A 445 -19.10 12.26 27.82
N GLY A 446 -18.47 13.35 27.36
CA GLY A 446 -17.05 13.61 27.66
C GLY A 446 -16.10 12.66 26.93
N GLY A 447 -16.31 12.49 25.62
CA GLY A 447 -15.53 11.56 24.81
C GLY A 447 -14.15 12.08 24.43
N PHE A 448 -13.19 11.16 24.37
CA PHE A 448 -11.83 11.41 23.92
C PHE A 448 -11.64 10.87 22.50
N GLN A 449 -10.86 11.60 21.69
CA GLN A 449 -10.49 11.21 20.34
C GLN A 449 -8.98 10.96 20.28
N GLN A 450 -8.57 9.86 19.64
CA GLN A 450 -7.17 9.58 19.38
C GLN A 450 -6.63 10.55 18.33
N LEU A 451 -5.52 11.21 18.64
CA LEU A 451 -4.95 12.27 17.81
C LEU A 451 -3.55 11.94 17.29
N LEU A 452 -2.76 11.26 18.12
CA LEU A 452 -1.36 10.94 17.86
C LEU A 452 -1.08 9.52 18.36
N VAL A 453 -0.35 8.76 17.55
CA VAL A 453 0.30 7.52 17.95
C VAL A 453 1.77 7.59 17.55
N ILE A 454 2.67 7.23 18.47
CA ILE A 454 4.10 7.08 18.19
C ILE A 454 4.50 5.65 18.52
N TYR A 455 4.99 4.93 17.51
CA TYR A 455 5.50 3.57 17.62
C TYR A 455 6.98 3.56 17.98
N GLN A 456 7.43 2.49 18.63
CA GLN A 456 8.84 2.26 18.96
C GLN A 456 9.75 2.31 17.72
N ASP A 457 9.25 1.96 16.54
CA ASP A 457 9.99 1.98 15.28
C ASP A 457 10.09 3.39 14.64
N GLY A 458 9.64 4.44 15.33
CA GLY A 458 9.67 5.81 14.85
C GLY A 458 8.48 6.18 13.95
N ASN A 459 7.56 5.25 13.67
CA ASN A 459 6.35 5.59 12.93
C ASN A 459 5.44 6.47 13.78
N VAL A 460 4.98 7.56 13.18
CA VAL A 460 4.11 8.55 13.79
C VAL A 460 2.85 8.63 12.95
N ARG A 461 1.70 8.43 13.61
CA ARG A 461 0.39 8.57 13.01
C ARG A 461 -0.34 9.74 13.64
N LEU A 462 -0.88 10.62 12.82
CA LEU A 462 -1.54 11.86 13.22
C LEU A 462 -2.92 11.90 12.60
N LEU A 463 -3.92 12.33 13.37
CA LEU A 463 -5.26 12.61 12.85
C LEU A 463 -5.61 14.06 13.12
N PRO A 464 -6.29 14.75 12.19
CA PRO A 464 -7.07 15.91 12.58
C PRO A 464 -8.19 15.46 13.53
N PRO A 465 -8.59 16.27 14.52
CA PRO A 465 -9.86 16.06 15.20
C PRO A 465 -10.99 15.99 14.15
N PRO A 466 -11.90 15.02 14.23
CA PRO A 466 -12.96 14.90 13.25
C PRO A 466 -13.81 16.18 13.27
N PRO A 467 -14.23 16.70 12.10
CA PRO A 467 -15.18 17.80 12.06
C PRO A 467 -16.44 17.37 12.80
N SER A 468 -17.05 18.28 13.57
CA SER A 468 -18.20 18.05 14.47
C SER A 468 -19.22 17.05 13.92
N SER A 469 -18.97 15.76 14.13
CA SER A 469 -19.81 14.69 13.63
C SER A 469 -20.70 14.25 14.77
N PRO A 470 -22.03 14.28 14.60
CA PRO A 470 -22.97 13.88 15.64
C PRO A 470 -22.98 12.37 15.90
N VAL A 471 -22.21 11.57 15.14
CA VAL A 471 -22.16 10.11 15.29
C VAL A 471 -21.18 9.76 16.42
N GLN A 472 -21.75 9.43 17.58
CA GLN A 472 -21.02 8.96 18.75
C GLN A 472 -20.16 7.73 18.40
N GLY A 473 -18.86 7.76 18.74
CA GLY A 473 -17.95 6.64 18.53
C GLY A 473 -17.36 6.53 17.12
N GLN A 474 -17.46 7.58 16.29
CA GLN A 474 -16.75 7.62 15.02
C GLN A 474 -15.23 7.62 15.29
N TRP A 475 -14.56 6.51 14.92
CA TRP A 475 -13.11 6.44 14.85
C TRP A 475 -12.65 6.69 13.41
N VAL A 476 -11.51 7.35 13.26
CA VAL A 476 -10.87 7.60 11.96
C VAL A 476 -9.62 6.73 11.91
N PRO A 477 -9.47 5.80 10.94
CA PRO A 477 -8.24 5.07 10.77
C PRO A 477 -7.14 6.02 10.27
N PHE A 478 -5.94 5.85 10.80
CA PHE A 478 -4.82 6.75 10.52
C PHE A 478 -4.31 6.75 9.08
N GLY A 479 -4.52 5.70 8.28
CA GLY A 479 -3.98 5.59 6.91
C GLY A 479 -2.53 6.08 6.77
N THR A 480 -2.36 7.20 6.06
CA THR A 480 -1.07 7.88 5.84
C THR A 480 -0.38 8.27 7.15
N SER A 481 0.92 8.00 7.22
CA SER A 481 1.77 8.23 8.39
C SER A 481 3.16 8.71 7.99
N ILE A 482 4.02 8.94 8.97
CA ILE A 482 5.39 9.40 8.74
C ILE A 482 6.35 8.76 9.73
N LEU A 483 7.51 8.31 9.26
CA LEU A 483 8.63 7.95 10.12
C LEU A 483 9.35 9.21 10.56
N LEU A 484 9.50 9.39 11.87
CA LEU A 484 10.23 10.50 12.47
C LEU A 484 11.65 10.02 12.85
N GLY A 485 12.66 10.60 12.20
CA GLY A 485 14.07 10.27 12.44
C GLY A 485 14.73 9.50 11.30
N LYS A 486 16.03 9.26 11.43
CA LYS A 486 16.84 8.57 10.41
C LYS A 486 16.34 7.15 10.21
N SER A 487 16.03 6.81 8.95
CA SER A 487 15.60 5.46 8.57
C SER A 487 16.36 4.93 7.35
N LYS A 488 16.46 3.61 7.26
CA LYS A 488 17.02 2.92 6.10
C LYS A 488 15.90 2.56 5.13
N VAL A 489 15.66 3.42 4.15
CA VAL A 489 14.51 3.34 3.23
C VAL A 489 14.55 2.15 2.28
N SER A 490 15.73 1.55 2.08
CA SER A 490 15.87 0.29 1.34
C SER A 490 15.34 -0.92 2.09
N ASP A 491 15.09 -0.82 3.40
CA ASP A 491 14.53 -1.93 4.16
C ASP A 491 13.02 -2.05 3.82
N PRO A 492 12.46 -3.27 3.68
CA PRO A 492 11.05 -3.46 3.35
C PRO A 492 10.09 -2.74 4.30
N ARG A 493 10.51 -2.58 5.56
CA ARG A 493 9.85 -1.72 6.55
C ARG A 493 10.90 -0.78 7.16
N PRO A 494 11.04 0.44 6.63
CA PRO A 494 11.96 1.42 7.20
C PRO A 494 11.55 1.76 8.63
N SER A 495 12.52 2.15 9.46
CA SER A 495 12.28 2.49 10.86
C SER A 495 13.36 3.43 11.39
N ALA A 496 13.00 4.20 12.41
CA ALA A 496 13.90 4.99 13.25
C ALA A 496 13.66 4.60 14.74
N PRO A 497 14.35 3.56 15.26
CA PRO A 497 14.07 3.01 16.58
C PRO A 497 14.25 4.03 17.71
N ILE A 498 13.17 4.29 18.45
CA ILE A 498 13.14 5.21 19.59
C ILE A 498 13.54 4.45 20.85
N ARG A 499 14.48 5.02 21.61
CA ARG A 499 14.93 4.50 22.90
C ARG A 499 14.13 5.08 24.05
N THR A 500 13.99 6.41 24.10
CA THR A 500 13.26 7.09 25.18
C THR A 500 12.34 8.16 24.65
N ILE A 501 11.19 8.32 25.30
CA ILE A 501 10.29 9.46 25.13
C ILE A 501 10.01 10.05 26.51
N GLN A 502 10.42 11.29 26.73
CA GLN A 502 10.06 12.05 27.93
C GLN A 502 8.88 12.95 27.59
N VAL A 503 7.74 12.77 28.23
CA VAL A 503 6.50 13.49 27.95
C VAL A 503 6.22 14.50 29.06
N ASP A 504 6.01 15.76 28.67
CA ASP A 504 5.38 16.79 29.48
C ASP A 504 3.90 16.95 29.06
N PRO A 505 2.95 16.39 29.84
CA PRO A 505 1.54 16.44 29.49
C PRO A 505 0.94 17.85 29.60
N ALA A 506 1.56 18.78 30.34
CA ALA A 506 1.02 20.13 30.49
C ALA A 506 1.24 20.98 29.24
N THR A 507 2.33 20.75 28.51
CA THR A 507 2.71 21.49 27.31
C THR A 507 2.58 20.68 26.02
N LEU A 508 2.14 19.41 26.13
CA LEU A 508 2.13 18.44 25.03
C LEU A 508 3.47 18.37 24.27
N SER A 509 4.56 18.49 25.04
CA SER A 509 5.92 18.45 24.52
C SER A 509 6.59 17.14 24.89
N MET A 510 7.42 16.63 23.99
CA MET A 510 8.13 15.37 24.18
C MET A 510 9.58 15.49 23.73
N ALA A 511 10.51 14.91 24.50
CA ALA A 511 11.91 14.76 24.09
C ALA A 511 12.17 13.30 23.70
N LEU A 512 12.62 13.09 22.46
CA LEU A 512 12.88 11.77 21.88
C LEU A 512 14.39 11.55 21.80
N THR A 513 14.83 10.35 22.19
CA THR A 513 16.19 9.87 21.89
C THR A 513 16.11 8.53 21.16
N TYR A 514 16.99 8.35 20.19
CA TYR A 514 17.01 7.19 19.30
C TYR A 514 18.20 6.28 19.63
N TYR A 515 18.11 5.01 19.21
CA TYR A 515 19.19 4.04 19.42
C TYR A 515 20.45 4.36 18.61
N ASP A 516 20.33 5.12 17.52
CA ASP A 516 21.47 5.57 16.71
C ASP A 516 22.19 6.80 17.30
N GLY A 517 21.73 7.29 18.46
CA GLY A 517 22.25 8.49 19.12
C GLY A 517 21.64 9.80 18.65
N SER A 518 20.69 9.77 17.70
CA SER A 518 19.92 10.96 17.32
C SER A 518 18.97 11.39 18.44
N SER A 519 18.51 12.64 18.40
CA SER A 519 17.50 13.17 19.31
C SER A 519 16.72 14.33 18.69
N CYS A 520 15.50 14.56 19.17
CA CYS A 520 14.74 15.76 18.85
C CYS A 520 13.75 16.09 19.98
N SER A 521 13.21 17.30 19.94
CA SER A 521 12.06 17.71 20.74
C SER A 521 10.85 17.91 19.83
N ILE A 522 9.69 17.42 20.24
CA ILE A 522 8.44 17.60 19.51
C ILE A 522 7.40 18.29 20.40
N THR A 523 6.60 19.17 19.82
CA THR A 523 5.45 19.80 20.49
C THR A 523 4.23 19.64 19.62
N LEU A 524 3.11 19.23 20.21
CA LEU A 524 1.86 19.01 19.49
C LEU A 524 0.91 20.20 19.67
N THR A 525 0.33 20.66 18.57
CA THR A 525 -0.79 21.62 18.57
C THR A 525 -1.92 21.08 17.68
N TYR A 526 -3.17 21.38 18.00
CA TYR A 526 -4.31 20.90 17.22
C TYR A 526 -5.46 21.89 17.21
N SER A 527 -6.27 21.81 16.17
CA SER A 527 -7.51 22.56 15.96
C SER A 527 -8.56 21.64 15.33
N PRO A 528 -9.83 22.06 15.18
CA PRO A 528 -10.85 21.23 14.53
C PRO A 528 -10.58 20.81 13.08
N VAL A 529 -9.55 21.36 12.42
CA VAL A 529 -9.23 21.08 11.01
C VAL A 529 -7.87 20.44 10.79
N GLU A 530 -6.98 20.51 11.79
CA GLU A 530 -5.60 20.05 11.65
C GLU A 530 -4.95 19.65 12.98
N THR A 531 -3.94 18.79 12.87
CA THR A 531 -3.00 18.49 13.95
C THR A 531 -1.59 18.73 13.44
N VAL A 532 -0.82 19.52 14.18
CA VAL A 532 0.54 19.92 13.81
C VAL A 532 1.52 19.41 14.87
N LEU A 533 2.54 18.67 14.41
CA LEU A 533 3.70 18.28 15.18
C LEU A 533 4.87 19.19 14.81
N HIS A 534 5.32 20.01 15.76
CA HIS A 534 6.49 20.87 15.62
C HIS A 534 7.72 20.10 16.08
N VAL A 535 8.62 19.78 15.16
CA VAL A 535 9.86 19.05 15.44
C VAL A 535 11.00 20.06 15.48
N ASN A 536 11.67 20.15 16.63
CA ASN A 536 12.70 21.13 16.91
C ASN A 536 13.95 20.48 17.48
N ASN A 537 15.08 21.19 17.41
CA ASN A 537 16.35 20.77 18.00
C ASN A 537 16.79 19.38 17.50
N VAL A 538 16.62 19.12 16.21
CA VAL A 538 17.03 17.85 15.61
C VAL A 538 18.55 17.73 15.70
N GLN A 539 19.02 16.66 16.31
CA GLN A 539 20.42 16.29 16.37
C GLN A 539 20.56 14.88 15.82
N PHE A 540 21.46 14.72 14.87
CA PHE A 540 21.71 13.44 14.25
C PHE A 540 22.88 12.72 14.93
N GLY A 541 22.70 11.44 15.21
CA GLY A 541 23.76 10.56 15.69
C GLY A 541 24.89 10.38 14.66
N PRO A 542 26.00 9.75 15.06
CA PRO A 542 27.25 9.65 14.27
C PRO A 542 27.15 8.80 12.99
N SER A 543 26.01 8.16 12.71
CA SER A 543 25.77 7.45 11.46
C SER A 543 25.72 8.41 10.26
N THR A 544 26.18 7.94 9.09
CA THR A 544 26.18 8.70 7.82
C THR A 544 24.78 9.13 7.36
N SER A 545 24.73 9.99 6.34
CA SER A 545 23.53 10.58 5.72
C SER A 545 22.35 9.62 5.59
N GLY A 546 21.14 10.11 5.89
CA GLY A 546 19.88 9.41 5.70
C GLY A 546 18.72 10.42 5.74
N PRO A 547 17.51 10.02 5.34
CA PRO A 547 16.35 10.90 5.39
C PRO A 547 16.04 11.26 6.84
N PHE A 548 15.61 12.49 7.10
CA PHE A 548 15.21 12.91 8.45
C PHE A 548 13.76 12.55 8.78
N ALA A 549 12.95 12.30 7.74
CA ALA A 549 11.59 11.81 7.82
C ALA A 549 11.24 11.00 6.57
N THR A 550 10.29 10.08 6.66
CA THR A 550 9.82 9.29 5.51
C THR A 550 8.32 9.17 5.55
N PHE A 551 7.61 9.69 4.54
CA PHE A 551 6.18 9.45 4.39
C PHE A 551 5.92 7.97 4.16
N ARG A 552 4.89 7.45 4.83
CA ARG A 552 4.41 6.08 4.67
C ARG A 552 2.91 6.07 4.39
N SER A 553 2.49 5.39 3.35
CA SER A 553 1.09 5.28 2.97
C SER A 553 0.88 3.99 2.17
N MET A 554 -0.34 3.78 1.71
CA MET A 554 -0.71 2.65 0.86
C MET A 554 -1.33 3.14 -0.45
N PHE A 555 -0.97 2.46 -1.54
CA PHE A 555 -1.59 2.64 -2.86
C PHE A 555 -1.63 1.29 -3.60
N VAL A 556 -2.83 0.87 -4.02
CA VAL A 556 -3.02 -0.25 -4.96
C VAL A 556 -3.40 0.27 -6.34
N GLU A 557 -4.42 1.14 -6.39
CA GLU A 557 -4.97 1.76 -7.59
C GLU A 557 -5.71 3.05 -7.19
N PHE A 558 -6.07 3.90 -8.16
CA PHE A 558 -6.89 5.07 -7.81
C PHE A 558 -8.23 4.68 -7.20
N GLY A 559 -8.58 5.35 -6.11
CA GLY A 559 -9.73 4.99 -5.28
C GLY A 559 -9.47 3.87 -4.27
N LYS A 560 -8.35 3.14 -4.36
CA LYS A 560 -7.92 2.15 -3.37
C LYS A 560 -6.55 2.50 -2.80
N ALA A 561 -6.49 3.63 -2.11
CA ALA A 561 -5.27 4.21 -1.57
C ALA A 561 -5.54 5.04 -0.30
N ASP A 562 -4.51 5.18 0.54
CA ASP A 562 -4.45 6.16 1.63
C ASP A 562 -3.87 7.50 1.17
N ALA A 563 -3.01 7.49 0.15
CA ALA A 563 -2.48 8.64 -0.58
C ALA A 563 -2.14 8.26 -2.03
N ASP A 564 -2.33 9.19 -2.96
CA ASP A 564 -2.08 8.97 -4.39
C ASP A 564 -1.16 10.03 -5.02
N SER A 565 -0.90 11.14 -4.33
CA SER A 565 -0.23 12.32 -4.91
C SER A 565 0.77 12.95 -3.95
N LEU A 566 1.94 13.30 -4.48
CA LEU A 566 2.91 14.19 -3.83
C LEU A 566 2.95 15.53 -4.57
N GLN A 567 2.97 16.63 -3.82
CA GLN A 567 3.23 17.96 -4.37
C GLN A 567 4.18 18.71 -3.44
N SER A 568 4.98 19.61 -3.99
CA SER A 568 5.85 20.52 -3.27
C SER A 568 5.60 21.98 -3.65
N ASP A 569 6.23 22.90 -2.94
CA ASP A 569 6.27 24.33 -3.25
C ASP A 569 6.97 24.67 -4.57
N LEU A 570 7.83 23.77 -5.09
CA LEU A 570 8.60 23.99 -6.32
C LEU A 570 8.16 23.10 -7.49
N GLN A 571 7.55 21.97 -7.20
CA GLN A 571 7.19 20.95 -8.20
C GLN A 571 5.94 20.18 -7.79
N GLY A 572 5.16 19.75 -8.77
CA GLY A 572 4.05 18.83 -8.59
C GLY A 572 2.77 19.39 -9.19
N PRO A 573 1.67 18.64 -9.10
CA PRO A 573 1.52 17.29 -8.53
C PRO A 573 2.34 16.21 -9.27
N VAL A 574 2.79 15.18 -8.55
CA VAL A 574 3.30 13.92 -9.13
C VAL A 574 2.59 12.74 -8.49
N HIS A 575 2.37 11.67 -9.26
CA HIS A 575 1.77 10.43 -8.74
C HIS A 575 2.68 9.80 -7.67
N ALA A 576 2.12 9.35 -6.54
CA ALA A 576 2.87 8.75 -5.43
C ALA A 576 3.58 7.44 -5.81
N MET A 577 3.13 6.75 -6.86
CA MET A 577 3.80 5.58 -7.45
C MET A 577 4.46 5.89 -8.81
N GLY A 578 4.57 7.17 -9.17
CA GLY A 578 5.14 7.59 -10.45
C GLY A 578 6.63 7.31 -10.59
N ARG A 579 7.12 7.28 -11.83
CA ARG A 579 8.53 7.03 -12.19
C ARG A 579 9.40 8.30 -12.08
N TRP A 580 9.40 8.94 -10.92
CA TRP A 580 10.28 10.06 -10.59
C TRP A 580 11.31 9.64 -9.54
N THR A 581 12.47 10.30 -9.50
CA THR A 581 13.54 9.96 -8.55
C THR A 581 13.52 10.88 -7.33
N ALA A 582 13.36 12.18 -7.56
CA ALA A 582 13.28 13.17 -6.49
C ALA A 582 12.34 14.33 -6.85
N VAL A 583 11.75 14.93 -5.81
CA VAL A 583 10.99 16.19 -5.85
C VAL A 583 11.66 17.17 -4.91
N ASN A 584 12.09 18.32 -5.43
CA ASN A 584 12.75 19.36 -4.63
C ASN A 584 11.73 20.30 -3.98
N GLY A 585 12.03 20.80 -2.79
CA GLY A 585 11.14 21.73 -2.10
C GLY A 585 11.54 22.00 -0.65
N SER A 586 10.84 22.94 -0.03
CA SER A 586 10.86 23.16 1.41
C SER A 586 9.54 22.74 2.07
N ASP A 587 8.51 22.50 1.27
CA ASP A 587 7.17 22.17 1.72
C ASP A 587 6.59 21.10 0.82
N PHE A 588 6.15 19.99 1.41
CA PHE A 588 5.73 18.78 0.71
C PHE A 588 4.39 18.32 1.26
N LEU A 589 3.44 17.99 0.39
CA LEU A 589 2.13 17.47 0.75
C LEU A 589 1.93 16.11 0.08
N LEU A 590 1.75 15.08 0.89
CA LEU A 590 1.25 13.77 0.47
C LEU A 590 -0.26 13.73 0.75
N TYR A 591 -1.06 13.57 -0.30
CA TYR A 591 -2.52 13.71 -0.23
C TYR A 591 -3.22 12.76 -1.20
N ARG A 592 -4.56 12.73 -1.13
CA ARG A 592 -5.41 12.08 -2.13
C ARG A 592 -6.05 13.10 -3.04
N ARG A 593 -5.96 12.84 -4.34
CA ARG A 593 -6.76 13.50 -5.37
C ARG A 593 -8.06 12.77 -5.64
N VAL A 594 -8.12 11.46 -5.42
CA VAL A 594 -9.30 10.64 -5.68
C VAL A 594 -9.91 10.18 -4.36
N GLU A 595 -11.24 10.23 -4.25
CA GLU A 595 -11.98 9.63 -3.15
C GLU A 595 -11.60 8.16 -2.98
N SER A 596 -11.18 7.78 -1.78
CA SER A 596 -10.82 6.40 -1.47
C SER A 596 -12.02 5.58 -0.98
N TYR A 597 -12.23 4.43 -1.61
CA TYR A 597 -13.11 3.35 -1.13
C TYR A 597 -12.41 2.31 -0.25
N HIS A 598 -11.12 2.50 0.05
CA HIS A 598 -10.41 1.75 1.09
C HIS A 598 -10.50 2.50 2.43
N ASN A 599 -9.99 3.74 2.45
CA ASN A 599 -9.97 4.57 3.64
C ASN A 599 -10.35 6.02 3.27
N THR A 600 -11.63 6.32 3.45
CA THR A 600 -12.19 7.61 3.04
C THR A 600 -11.63 8.77 3.86
N GLN A 601 -11.19 8.52 5.10
CA GLN A 601 -10.81 9.55 6.07
C GLN A 601 -9.32 9.49 6.46
N SER A 602 -8.47 8.76 5.71
CA SER A 602 -7.00 8.86 5.84
C SER A 602 -6.60 10.34 5.90
N PRO A 603 -5.59 10.76 6.67
CA PRO A 603 -5.13 12.13 6.71
C PRO A 603 -4.28 12.47 5.48
N ASP A 604 -4.38 13.71 5.03
CA ASP A 604 -3.36 14.28 4.16
C ASP A 604 -2.22 14.81 5.04
N ILE A 605 -0.95 14.50 4.72
CA ILE A 605 0.21 14.84 5.54
C ILE A 605 1.09 15.84 4.80
N ARG A 606 1.30 17.01 5.42
CA ARG A 606 2.22 18.06 4.97
C ARG A 606 3.48 18.07 5.82
N LEU A 607 4.65 18.11 5.19
CA LEU A 607 5.95 18.30 5.81
C LEU A 607 6.55 19.62 5.34
N THR A 608 6.87 20.51 6.28
CA THR A 608 7.47 21.83 5.97
C THR A 608 8.77 22.00 6.73
N ILE A 609 9.87 22.18 6.02
CA ILE A 609 11.21 22.46 6.54
C ILE A 609 11.26 23.94 6.95
N ARG A 610 11.77 24.24 8.15
CA ARG A 610 11.91 25.60 8.66
C ARG A 610 13.38 25.99 8.84
N ALA A 611 13.64 27.29 8.73
CA ALA A 611 14.97 27.89 8.97
C ALA A 611 15.47 27.68 10.41
#